data_AF-A0A2I7KCI6-F1
#
_entry.id   AF-A0A2I7KCI6-F1
#
_cell.length_a   1.000
_cell.length_b   1.000
_cell.length_c   1.000
_cell.angle_alpha   90.00
_cell.angle_beta   90.00
_cell.angle_gamma   90.00
#
_symmetry.space_group_name_H-M   'P 1'
#
loop_
_entity.id
_entity.type
_entity.pdbx_description
1 polymer ?
#
loop_
_entity_poly.entity_id
_entity_poly.type
_entity_poly.pdbx_seq_one_letter_code
_entity_poly.pdbx_strand_id
1 'polypeptide(L)'
;MAERTKSIWTEWSFVAGVVVTVAVLGLFSWSLTFPVLADGQEFSSKWLYLKQATPNEIGDTLAGVAGSLAFVWVVVAVLLQATELREQREEFERMADAQSAQAEVLKKQAAVFEIEQKQRDELRAEQLFNEKLRSLINEIRESSSKGVHWAFSNGPFIDEDVGFDGEVHGISLAKYISEEVTIDEAILKFRERLSTMHEAIWDYLHQSVDYLLPEKTDSIPQIVSKLEKIADMHSELSLSQQERLSRMRLKEISVALIELQEAPELWKEAAQ
;
A
#
# COMPACT_ATOMS: atom_id res chain seq x y z
N MET A 1 -2.51 32.60 13.84
CA MET A 1 -3.37 32.45 15.04
C MET A 1 -3.27 33.72 15.84
N ALA A 2 -4.23 34.63 15.66
CA ALA A 2 -4.32 35.83 16.50
C ALA A 2 -5.10 35.41 17.74
N GLU A 3 -4.40 35.29 18.87
CA GLU A 3 -4.97 34.98 20.17
C GLU A 3 -5.90 36.13 20.56
N ARG A 4 -7.20 35.93 20.36
CA ARG A 4 -8.23 36.90 20.73
C ARG A 4 -8.37 36.78 22.24
N THR A 5 -7.54 37.51 22.99
CA THR A 5 -7.70 37.68 24.42
C THR A 5 -9.06 38.34 24.68
N LYS A 6 -10.09 37.51 24.93
CA LYS A 6 -11.35 38.01 25.45
C LYS A 6 -11.03 38.74 26.74
N SER A 7 -11.26 40.05 26.76
CA SER A 7 -11.09 40.87 27.95
C SER A 7 -11.98 40.30 29.04
N ILE A 8 -11.44 40.09 30.25
CA ILE A 8 -12.18 39.57 31.42
C ILE A 8 -13.43 40.43 31.71
N TRP A 9 -13.42 41.71 31.31
CA TRP A 9 -14.55 42.63 31.40
C TRP A 9 -15.73 42.29 30.48
N THR A 10 -15.55 41.36 29.53
CA THR A 10 -16.63 40.88 28.65
C THR A 10 -17.38 39.68 29.24
N GLU A 11 -16.83 39.03 30.28
CA GLU A 11 -17.52 37.94 30.97
C GLU A 11 -18.63 38.49 31.87
N TRP A 12 -19.87 38.14 31.56
CA TRP A 12 -21.06 38.66 32.25
C TRP A 12 -21.06 38.29 33.74
N SER A 13 -20.50 37.14 34.11
CA SER A 13 -20.34 36.69 35.49
C SER A 13 -19.42 37.60 36.30
N PHE A 14 -18.33 38.10 35.71
CA PHE A 14 -17.41 39.04 36.35
C PHE A 14 -18.06 40.40 36.56
N VAL A 15 -18.73 40.93 35.53
CA VAL A 15 -19.47 42.20 35.61
C VAL A 15 -20.58 42.12 36.67
N ALA A 16 -21.33 41.02 36.72
CA ALA A 16 -22.32 40.78 37.76
C ALA A 16 -21.70 40.76 39.16
N GLY A 17 -20.54 40.12 39.33
CA GLY A 17 -19.77 40.13 40.58
C GLY A 17 -19.39 41.53 41.06
N VAL A 18 -18.90 42.38 40.15
CA VAL A 18 -18.56 43.78 40.43
C VAL A 18 -19.81 44.57 40.82
N VAL A 19 -20.90 44.43 40.08
CA VAL A 19 -22.17 45.12 40.37
C VAL A 19 -22.72 44.72 41.75
N VAL A 20 -22.74 43.42 42.06
CA VAL A 20 -23.20 42.92 43.37
C VAL A 20 -22.27 43.39 44.48
N THR A 21 -20.95 43.42 44.27
CA THR A 21 -19.99 43.96 45.23
C THR A 21 -20.26 45.44 45.53
N VAL A 22 -20.48 46.26 44.50
CA VAL A 22 -20.84 47.68 44.66
C VAL A 22 -22.17 47.82 45.40
N ALA A 23 -23.16 46.97 45.11
CA ALA A 23 -24.45 46.97 45.81
C ALA A 23 -24.31 46.60 47.29
N VAL A 24 -23.51 45.58 47.63
CA VAL A 24 -23.23 45.16 49.02
C VAL A 24 -22.52 46.29 49.78
N LEU A 25 -21.50 46.91 49.19
CA LEU A 25 -20.79 48.05 49.78
C LEU A 25 -21.71 49.27 49.93
N GLY A 26 -22.58 49.52 48.95
CA GLY A 26 -23.57 50.59 49.00
C GLY A 26 -24.60 50.38 50.10
N LEU A 27 -25.14 49.16 50.24
CA LEU A 27 -26.06 48.79 51.32
C LEU A 27 -25.40 48.88 52.69
N PHE A 28 -24.15 48.44 52.81
CA PHE A 28 -23.39 48.58 54.06
C PHE A 28 -23.17 50.05 54.41
N SER A 29 -22.71 50.86 53.45
CA SER A 29 -22.49 52.30 53.62
C SER A 29 -23.78 53.03 53.98
N TRP A 30 -24.90 52.68 53.34
CA TRP A 30 -26.23 53.17 53.68
C TRP A 30 -26.62 52.78 55.10
N SER A 31 -26.37 51.53 55.50
CA SER A 31 -26.71 51.04 56.84
C SER A 31 -26.00 51.79 57.97
N LEU A 32 -24.81 52.35 57.70
CA LEU A 32 -24.03 53.12 58.66
C LEU A 32 -24.67 54.47 59.02
N THR A 33 -25.62 54.95 58.22
CA THR A 33 -26.32 56.24 58.43
C THR A 33 -27.45 56.15 59.44
N PHE A 34 -27.94 54.95 59.76
CA PHE A 34 -29.02 54.77 60.73
C PHE A 34 -28.53 55.01 62.17
N PRO A 35 -29.38 55.57 63.05
CA PRO A 35 -29.05 55.72 64.47
C PRO A 35 -28.99 54.35 65.15
N VAL A 36 -28.25 54.28 66.27
CA VAL A 36 -28.14 53.06 67.08
C VAL A 36 -28.13 53.41 68.56
N LEU A 37 -28.83 52.61 69.36
CA LEU A 37 -28.77 52.62 70.81
C LEU A 37 -27.78 51.54 71.26
N ALA A 38 -26.71 51.94 71.95
CA ALA A 38 -25.73 51.02 72.52
C ALA A 38 -25.36 51.50 73.93
N ASP A 39 -25.33 50.59 74.91
CA ASP A 39 -25.00 50.86 76.31
C ASP A 39 -25.76 52.05 76.94
N GLY A 40 -27.02 52.27 76.53
CA GLY A 40 -27.87 53.35 77.03
C GLY A 40 -27.53 54.74 76.47
N GLN A 41 -26.59 54.86 75.52
CA GLN A 41 -26.33 56.08 74.75
C GLN A 41 -26.93 55.99 73.34
N GLU A 42 -27.58 57.08 72.91
CA GLU A 42 -28.04 57.24 71.53
C GLU A 42 -26.91 57.81 70.67
N PHE A 43 -26.49 57.05 69.65
CA PHE A 43 -25.59 57.52 68.61
C PHE A 43 -26.41 57.94 67.39
N SER A 44 -26.14 59.15 66.89
CA SER A 44 -26.80 59.69 65.70
C SER A 44 -26.55 58.88 64.43
N SER A 45 -25.48 58.08 64.39
CA SER A 45 -25.17 57.16 63.30
C SER A 45 -24.34 55.97 63.80
N LYS A 46 -24.52 54.80 63.18
CA LYS A 46 -23.66 53.62 63.42
C LYS A 46 -22.19 53.89 63.12
N TRP A 47 -21.87 54.83 62.24
CA TRP A 47 -20.48 55.25 61.98
C TRP A 47 -19.82 55.91 63.20
N LEU A 48 -20.57 56.76 63.92
CA LEU A 48 -20.07 57.41 65.14
C LEU A 48 -19.84 56.37 66.24
N TYR A 49 -20.76 55.40 66.37
CA TYR A 49 -20.60 54.24 67.24
C TYR A 49 -19.36 53.42 66.85
N LEU A 50 -19.17 53.09 65.57
CA LEU A 50 -18.02 52.30 65.11
C LEU A 50 -16.66 52.97 65.39
N LYS A 51 -16.60 54.31 65.40
CA LYS A 51 -15.39 55.07 65.75
C LYS A 51 -15.03 55.02 67.24
N GLN A 52 -16.02 54.83 68.10
CA GLN A 52 -15.85 54.75 69.55
C GLN A 52 -15.86 53.30 70.06
N ALA A 53 -16.23 52.35 69.18
CA ALA A 53 -16.32 50.93 69.48
C ALA A 53 -14.97 50.34 69.86
N THR A 54 -15.02 49.26 70.63
CA THR A 54 -13.81 48.51 70.97
C THR A 54 -13.21 47.87 69.71
N PRO A 55 -11.89 47.60 69.68
CA PRO A 55 -11.25 46.94 68.54
C PRO A 55 -11.92 45.62 68.12
N ASN A 56 -12.53 44.90 69.07
CA ASN A 56 -13.23 43.64 68.79
C ASN A 56 -14.51 43.86 67.96
N GLU A 57 -15.34 44.84 68.33
CA GLU A 57 -16.60 45.15 67.63
C GLU A 57 -16.37 45.71 66.21
N ILE A 58 -15.29 46.48 66.04
CA ILE A 58 -14.82 46.91 64.71
C ILE A 58 -14.41 45.70 63.88
N GLY A 59 -13.70 44.75 64.49
CA GLY A 59 -13.32 43.47 63.89
C GLY A 59 -14.52 42.66 63.44
N ASP A 60 -15.54 42.50 64.29
CA ASP A 60 -16.76 41.75 63.97
C ASP A 60 -17.53 42.36 62.79
N THR A 61 -17.61 43.70 62.74
CA THR A 61 -18.25 44.41 61.63
C THR A 61 -17.48 44.23 60.32
N LEU A 62 -16.15 44.40 60.36
CA LEU A 62 -15.29 44.19 59.18
C LEU A 62 -15.32 42.74 58.72
N ALA A 63 -15.35 41.78 59.65
CA ALA A 63 -15.47 40.35 59.33
C ALA A 63 -16.80 40.04 58.64
N GLY A 64 -17.91 40.65 59.05
CA GLY A 64 -19.21 40.49 58.39
C GLY A 64 -19.22 41.01 56.93
N VAL A 65 -18.61 42.18 56.70
CA VAL A 65 -18.49 42.74 55.34
C VAL A 65 -17.55 41.90 54.48
N ALA A 66 -16.37 41.56 55.01
CA ALA A 66 -15.38 40.74 54.32
C ALA A 66 -15.96 39.35 53.99
N GLY A 67 -16.72 38.75 54.90
CA GLY A 67 -17.40 37.47 54.66
C GLY A 67 -18.44 37.54 53.56
N SER A 68 -19.26 38.60 53.54
CA SER A 68 -20.25 38.82 52.48
C SER A 68 -19.60 39.02 51.10
N LEU A 69 -18.52 39.80 51.05
CA LEU A 69 -17.75 40.01 49.82
C LEU A 69 -17.06 38.74 49.35
N ALA A 70 -16.45 37.99 50.26
CA ALA A 70 -15.83 36.70 49.95
C ALA A 70 -16.85 35.74 49.35
N PHE A 71 -18.07 35.68 49.92
CA PHE A 71 -19.15 34.84 49.38
C PHE A 71 -19.53 35.21 47.95
N VAL A 72 -19.69 36.50 47.65
CA VAL A 72 -19.98 36.97 46.27
C VAL A 72 -18.91 36.49 45.30
N TRP A 73 -17.63 36.65 45.66
CA TRP A 73 -16.52 36.26 44.79
C TRP A 73 -16.36 34.74 44.65
N VAL A 74 -16.70 33.94 45.67
CA VAL A 74 -16.78 32.48 45.54
C VAL A 74 -17.83 32.08 44.50
N VAL A 75 -19.01 32.69 44.52
CA VAL A 75 -20.07 32.41 43.52
C VAL A 75 -19.61 32.79 42.12
N VAL A 76 -18.99 33.97 41.96
CA VAL A 76 -18.44 34.43 40.68
C VAL A 76 -17.39 33.45 40.15
N ALA A 77 -16.48 32.97 41.02
CA ALA A 77 -15.47 31.99 40.63
C ALA A 77 -16.08 30.67 40.14
N VAL A 78 -17.12 30.16 40.81
CA VAL A 78 -17.82 28.94 40.36
C VAL A 78 -18.53 29.15 39.02
N LEU A 79 -19.15 30.31 38.81
CA LEU A 79 -19.78 30.64 37.52
C LEU A 79 -18.76 30.72 36.39
N LEU A 80 -17.61 31.35 36.63
CA LEU A 80 -16.52 31.45 35.66
C LEU A 80 -15.96 30.06 35.33
N GLN A 81 -15.71 29.22 36.34
CA GLN A 81 -15.26 27.86 36.15
C GLN A 81 -16.28 27.02 35.35
N ALA A 82 -17.58 27.20 35.59
CA ALA A 82 -18.62 26.50 34.84
C ALA A 82 -18.64 26.91 33.36
N THR A 83 -18.43 28.19 33.05
CA THR A 83 -18.34 28.66 31.66
C THR A 83 -17.10 28.12 30.95
N GLU A 84 -15.94 28.15 31.61
CA GLU A 84 -14.68 27.62 31.06
C GLU A 84 -14.79 26.11 30.77
N LEU A 85 -15.37 25.34 31.69
CA LEU A 85 -15.57 23.90 31.50
C LEU A 85 -16.53 23.59 30.34
N ARG A 86 -17.55 24.42 30.11
CA ARG A 86 -18.45 24.25 28.97
C ARG A 86 -17.72 24.52 27.65
N GLU A 87 -16.97 25.62 27.56
CA GLU A 87 -16.18 25.95 26.36
C GLU A 87 -15.15 24.84 26.07
N GLN A 88 -14.45 24.33 27.10
CA GLN A 88 -13.53 23.20 26.96
C GLN A 88 -14.20 21.93 26.44
N ARG A 89 -15.42 21.60 26.92
CA ARG A 89 -16.17 20.43 26.42
C ARG A 89 -16.51 20.57 24.93
N GLU A 90 -16.99 21.74 24.52
CA GLU A 90 -17.28 21.99 23.10
C GLU A 90 -16.02 21.88 22.23
N GLU A 91 -14.87 22.37 22.71
CA GLU A 91 -13.61 22.22 22.00
C GLU A 91 -13.18 20.75 21.91
N PHE A 92 -13.31 19.98 22.99
CA PHE A 92 -13.02 18.55 22.97
C PHE A 92 -13.93 17.77 22.02
N GLU A 93 -15.22 18.10 21.96
CA GLU A 93 -16.16 17.50 21.00
C GLU A 93 -15.73 17.80 19.56
N ARG A 94 -15.41 19.07 19.24
CA ARG A 94 -14.90 19.43 17.91
C ARG A 94 -13.58 18.74 17.57
N MET A 95 -12.69 18.58 18.55
CA MET A 95 -11.43 17.85 18.37
C MET A 95 -11.68 16.35 18.12
N ALA A 96 -12.61 15.74 18.84
CA ALA A 96 -12.98 14.34 18.66
C ALA A 96 -13.58 14.10 17.26
N ASP A 97 -14.47 15.00 16.80
CA ASP A 97 -15.03 14.95 15.45
C ASP A 97 -13.94 15.09 14.37
N ALA A 98 -13.02 16.04 14.55
CA ALA A 98 -11.90 16.22 13.63
C ALA A 98 -10.96 15.00 13.59
N GLN A 99 -10.67 14.39 14.74
CA GLN A 99 -9.87 13.16 14.83
C GLN A 99 -10.57 11.98 14.15
N SER A 100 -11.89 11.84 14.36
CA SER A 100 -12.71 10.82 13.70
C SER A 100 -12.67 10.96 12.18
N ALA A 101 -12.86 12.19 11.68
CA ALA A 101 -12.77 12.48 10.25
C ALA A 101 -11.37 12.19 9.68
N GLN A 102 -10.30 12.53 10.42
CA GLN A 102 -8.92 12.19 10.04
C GLN A 102 -8.71 10.67 9.98
N ALA A 103 -9.22 9.91 10.96
CA ALA A 103 -9.14 8.46 10.98
C ALA A 103 -9.88 7.83 9.78
N GLU A 104 -11.04 8.37 9.40
CA GLU A 104 -11.77 7.92 8.21
C GLU A 104 -10.97 8.17 6.91
N VAL A 105 -10.35 9.34 6.77
CA VAL A 105 -9.50 9.67 5.63
C VAL A 105 -8.30 8.72 5.55
N LEU A 106 -7.62 8.46 6.68
CA LEU A 106 -6.50 7.53 6.74
C LEU A 106 -6.92 6.11 6.35
N LYS A 107 -8.11 5.66 6.77
CA LYS A 107 -8.65 4.35 6.38
C LYS A 107 -8.89 4.27 4.87
N LYS A 108 -9.42 5.33 4.26
CA LYS A 108 -9.61 5.41 2.79
C LYS A 108 -8.27 5.40 2.06
N GLN A 109 -7.27 6.12 2.56
CA GLN A 109 -5.92 6.11 1.99
C GLN A 109 -5.26 4.74 2.08
N ALA A 110 -5.37 4.05 3.22
CA ALA A 110 -4.85 2.69 3.38
C ALA A 110 -5.44 1.72 2.34
N ALA A 111 -6.76 1.78 2.11
CA ALA A 111 -7.41 0.96 1.10
C ALA A 111 -6.92 1.26 -0.33
N VAL A 112 -6.66 2.53 -0.67
CA VAL A 112 -6.08 2.91 -1.96
C VAL A 112 -4.66 2.36 -2.10
N PHE A 113 -3.83 2.48 -1.05
CA PHE A 113 -2.48 1.94 -1.07
C PHE A 113 -2.44 0.42 -1.25
N GLU A 114 -3.34 -0.33 -0.60
CA GLU A 114 -3.45 -1.79 -0.79
C GLU A 114 -3.76 -2.15 -2.25
N ILE A 115 -4.67 -1.42 -2.89
CA ILE A 115 -5.02 -1.63 -4.30
C ILE A 115 -3.83 -1.31 -5.21
N GLU A 116 -3.16 -0.16 -4.99
CA GLU A 116 -1.98 0.22 -5.77
C GLU A 116 -0.84 -0.79 -5.62
N GLN A 117 -0.60 -1.29 -4.40
CA GLN A 117 0.43 -2.28 -4.15
C GLN A 117 0.14 -3.57 -4.92
N LYS A 118 -1.11 -4.06 -4.86
CA LYS A 118 -1.52 -5.24 -5.63
C LYS A 118 -1.31 -5.04 -7.14
N GLN A 119 -1.69 -3.89 -7.68
CA GLN A 119 -1.49 -3.58 -9.11
C GLN A 119 0.00 -3.54 -9.48
N ARG A 120 0.87 -3.01 -8.61
CA ARG A 120 2.32 -3.00 -8.83
C ARG A 120 2.91 -4.40 -8.83
N ASP A 121 2.46 -5.26 -7.92
CA ASP A 121 2.93 -6.64 -7.84
C ASP A 121 2.46 -7.46 -9.05
N GLU A 122 1.21 -7.26 -9.50
CA GLU A 122 0.69 -7.84 -10.75
C GLU A 122 1.50 -7.40 -11.97
N LEU A 123 1.82 -6.11 -12.09
CA LEU A 123 2.63 -5.57 -13.19
C LEU A 123 4.06 -6.12 -13.19
N ARG A 124 4.68 -6.25 -12.00
CA ARG A 124 6.03 -6.84 -11.87
C ARG A 124 6.03 -8.31 -12.27
N ALA A 125 5.03 -9.07 -11.84
CA ALA A 125 4.87 -10.47 -12.22
C ALA A 125 4.70 -10.61 -13.75
N GLU A 126 3.91 -9.74 -14.38
CA GLU A 126 3.75 -9.70 -15.83
C GLU A 126 5.07 -9.36 -16.57
N GLN A 127 5.82 -8.38 -16.09
CA GLN A 127 7.11 -8.01 -16.67
C GLN A 127 8.10 -9.18 -16.59
N LEU A 128 8.23 -9.78 -15.41
CA LEU A 128 9.09 -10.95 -15.19
C LEU A 128 8.67 -12.12 -16.08
N PHE A 129 7.38 -12.39 -16.18
CA PHE A 129 6.84 -13.44 -17.04
C PHE A 129 7.22 -13.22 -18.51
N ASN A 130 7.01 -12.02 -19.03
CA ASN A 130 7.39 -11.69 -20.41
C ASN A 130 8.90 -11.77 -20.63
N GLU A 131 9.72 -11.35 -19.66
CA GLU A 131 11.18 -11.51 -19.72
C GLU A 131 11.59 -12.98 -19.78
N LYS A 132 10.98 -13.85 -18.96
CA LYS A 132 11.26 -15.29 -18.97
C LYS A 132 10.84 -15.93 -20.29
N LEU A 133 9.70 -15.57 -20.85
CA LEU A 133 9.28 -16.04 -22.17
C LEU A 133 10.25 -15.60 -23.28
N ARG A 134 10.75 -14.36 -23.24
CA ARG A 134 11.79 -13.90 -24.19
C ARG A 134 13.08 -14.69 -24.02
N SER A 135 13.52 -14.91 -22.78
CA SER A 135 14.72 -15.70 -22.50
C SER A 135 14.58 -17.16 -22.98
N LEU A 136 13.39 -17.75 -22.84
CA LEU A 136 13.07 -19.07 -23.37
C LEU A 136 13.18 -19.08 -24.91
N ILE A 137 12.55 -18.12 -25.59
CA ILE A 137 12.61 -18.02 -27.06
C ILE A 137 14.05 -17.88 -27.55
N ASN A 138 14.86 -17.04 -26.89
CA ASN A 138 16.27 -16.89 -27.23
C ASN A 138 17.05 -18.18 -27.01
N GLU A 139 16.78 -18.93 -25.94
CA GLU A 139 17.42 -20.24 -25.72
C GLU A 139 17.07 -21.23 -26.83
N ILE A 140 15.80 -21.27 -27.25
CA ILE A 140 15.37 -22.13 -28.37
C ILE A 140 16.07 -21.70 -29.66
N ARG A 141 16.24 -20.40 -29.90
CA ARG A 141 16.99 -19.89 -31.06
C ARG A 141 18.46 -20.30 -31.03
N GLU A 142 19.11 -20.10 -29.89
CA GLU A 142 20.51 -20.45 -29.70
C GLU A 142 20.75 -21.96 -29.77
N SER A 143 19.78 -22.80 -29.40
CA SER A 143 19.92 -24.27 -29.46
C SER A 143 20.28 -24.79 -30.86
N SER A 144 19.75 -24.15 -31.92
CA SER A 144 20.11 -24.49 -33.31
C SER A 144 21.57 -24.17 -33.62
N SER A 145 22.12 -23.08 -33.07
CA SER A 145 23.55 -22.74 -33.20
C SER A 145 24.46 -23.61 -32.34
N LYS A 146 23.94 -24.18 -31.25
CA LYS A 146 24.65 -25.13 -30.36
C LYS A 146 24.66 -26.57 -30.91
N GLY A 147 24.29 -26.77 -32.17
CA GLY A 147 24.40 -28.06 -32.85
C GLY A 147 23.15 -28.93 -32.80
N VAL A 148 21.98 -28.41 -32.37
CA VAL A 148 20.70 -29.15 -32.48
C VAL A 148 20.10 -28.94 -33.88
N HIS A 149 20.77 -29.49 -34.89
CA HIS A 149 20.35 -29.44 -36.29
C HIS A 149 20.44 -30.81 -36.93
N TRP A 150 19.33 -31.27 -37.51
CA TRP A 150 19.27 -32.45 -38.36
C TRP A 150 19.31 -32.01 -39.82
N ALA A 151 20.16 -32.64 -40.62
CA ALA A 151 20.22 -32.42 -42.05
C ALA A 151 20.08 -33.73 -42.81
N PHE A 152 19.29 -33.70 -43.88
CA PHE A 152 18.97 -34.87 -44.70
C PHE A 152 19.18 -34.52 -46.16
N SER A 153 19.73 -35.45 -46.95
CA SER A 153 20.01 -35.25 -48.36
C SER A 153 19.49 -36.39 -49.22
N ASN A 154 18.95 -36.04 -50.39
CA ASN A 154 18.55 -37.02 -51.41
C ASN A 154 19.74 -37.53 -52.26
N GLY A 155 20.94 -36.99 -52.03
CA GLY A 155 22.21 -37.46 -52.58
C GLY A 155 23.28 -37.64 -51.48
N PRO A 156 24.42 -38.28 -51.77
CA PRO A 156 25.48 -38.47 -50.79
C PRO A 156 26.05 -37.13 -50.29
N PHE A 157 26.36 -37.04 -48.99
CA PHE A 157 27.11 -35.90 -48.48
C PHE A 157 28.53 -35.94 -49.06
N ILE A 158 28.82 -34.98 -49.93
CA ILE A 158 30.19 -34.72 -50.35
C ILE A 158 30.80 -33.83 -49.26
N ASP A 159 32.00 -34.20 -48.84
CA ASP A 159 32.82 -33.61 -47.75
C ASP A 159 32.58 -32.12 -47.48
N GLU A 160 32.77 -31.65 -46.23
CA GLU A 160 32.43 -30.28 -45.77
C GLU A 160 32.95 -29.15 -46.69
N ASP A 161 34.01 -29.43 -47.46
CA ASP A 161 34.68 -28.52 -48.38
C ASP A 161 34.11 -28.49 -49.81
N VAL A 162 33.32 -29.46 -50.25
CA VAL A 162 32.92 -29.65 -51.67
C VAL A 162 31.47 -29.24 -51.95
N GLY A 163 30.65 -29.12 -50.90
CA GLY A 163 29.24 -28.74 -51.01
C GLY A 163 28.32 -29.92 -51.37
N PHE A 164 27.02 -29.70 -51.23
CA PHE A 164 26.00 -30.75 -51.33
C PHE A 164 25.60 -31.02 -52.78
N ASP A 165 25.56 -32.29 -53.19
CA ASP A 165 24.93 -32.72 -54.45
C ASP A 165 23.51 -33.24 -54.13
N GLY A 166 22.50 -32.38 -54.29
CA GLY A 166 21.09 -32.71 -54.03
C GLY A 166 20.32 -31.65 -53.25
N GLU A 167 19.02 -31.90 -53.04
CA GLU A 167 18.18 -31.09 -52.16
C GLU A 167 18.44 -31.46 -50.70
N VAL A 168 18.85 -30.47 -49.89
CA VAL A 168 19.12 -30.64 -48.45
C VAL A 168 17.93 -30.14 -47.64
N HIS A 169 17.39 -31.02 -46.81
CA HIS A 169 16.32 -30.71 -45.87
C HIS A 169 16.90 -30.56 -44.46
N GLY A 170 16.92 -29.32 -43.97
CA GLY A 170 17.33 -29.01 -42.60
C GLY A 170 16.15 -28.90 -41.63
N ILE A 171 16.19 -29.62 -40.52
CA ILE A 171 15.26 -29.50 -39.38
C ILE A 171 16.04 -28.94 -38.19
N SER A 172 15.48 -27.93 -37.52
CA SER A 172 16.05 -27.40 -36.27
C SER A 172 14.95 -26.84 -35.39
N LEU A 173 15.21 -26.78 -34.08
CA LEU A 173 14.27 -26.25 -33.10
C LEU A 173 13.91 -24.78 -33.37
N ALA A 174 14.88 -23.98 -33.81
CA ALA A 174 14.71 -22.54 -34.04
C ALA A 174 14.09 -22.16 -35.39
N LYS A 175 14.01 -23.08 -36.37
CA LYS A 175 13.71 -22.76 -37.78
C LYS A 175 12.45 -21.90 -37.97
N TYR A 176 11.50 -22.00 -37.04
CA TYR A 176 10.18 -21.36 -37.15
C TYR A 176 9.97 -20.17 -36.21
N ILE A 177 10.99 -19.79 -35.44
CA ILE A 177 10.95 -18.64 -34.55
C ILE A 177 11.52 -17.42 -35.29
N SER A 178 10.74 -16.82 -36.19
CA SER A 178 11.16 -15.59 -36.88
C SER A 178 11.12 -14.36 -35.96
N GLU A 179 11.90 -13.32 -36.29
CA GLU A 179 11.98 -12.08 -35.51
C GLU A 179 10.70 -11.24 -35.56
N GLU A 180 9.87 -11.48 -36.58
CA GLU A 180 8.65 -10.71 -36.85
C GLU A 180 7.43 -11.19 -36.03
N VAL A 181 7.55 -12.35 -35.36
CA VAL A 181 6.44 -12.97 -34.63
C VAL A 181 6.38 -12.49 -33.19
N THR A 182 5.17 -12.34 -32.65
CA THR A 182 5.00 -12.13 -31.20
C THR A 182 5.47 -13.36 -30.40
N ILE A 183 5.82 -13.15 -29.13
CA ILE A 183 6.27 -14.22 -28.20
C ILE A 183 5.26 -15.37 -28.16
N ASP A 184 3.97 -15.03 -28.06
CA ASP A 184 2.89 -16.02 -27.90
C ASP A 184 2.76 -16.88 -29.15
N GLU A 185 2.77 -16.24 -30.31
CA GLU A 185 2.66 -16.93 -31.58
C GLU A 185 3.93 -17.74 -31.88
N ALA A 186 5.11 -17.27 -31.47
CA ALA A 186 6.35 -18.05 -31.55
C ALA A 186 6.26 -19.34 -30.71
N ILE A 187 5.74 -19.27 -29.48
CA ILE A 187 5.55 -20.44 -28.61
C ILE A 187 4.48 -21.39 -29.19
N LEU A 188 3.38 -20.87 -29.71
CA LEU A 188 2.32 -21.68 -30.32
C LEU A 188 2.81 -22.41 -31.58
N LYS A 189 3.54 -21.71 -32.46
CA LYS A 189 4.18 -22.31 -33.65
C LYS A 189 5.22 -23.34 -33.25
N PHE A 190 6.02 -23.05 -32.23
CA PHE A 190 7.01 -23.99 -31.71
C PHE A 190 6.34 -25.28 -31.22
N ARG A 191 5.25 -25.17 -30.43
CA ARG A 191 4.48 -26.33 -29.97
C ARG A 191 3.92 -27.16 -31.13
N GLU A 192 3.24 -26.52 -32.08
CA GLU A 192 2.62 -27.18 -33.24
C GLU A 192 3.67 -27.93 -34.08
N ARG A 193 4.85 -27.35 -34.24
CA ARG A 193 5.95 -27.99 -34.97
C ARG A 193 6.55 -29.12 -34.19
N LEU A 194 6.82 -28.92 -32.90
CA LEU A 194 7.39 -29.95 -32.04
C LEU A 194 6.56 -31.23 -32.04
N SER A 195 5.22 -31.13 -32.04
CA SER A 195 4.34 -32.31 -32.10
C SER A 195 4.43 -33.12 -33.38
N THR A 196 4.90 -32.55 -34.48
CA THR A 196 5.09 -33.24 -35.77
C THR A 196 6.57 -33.51 -36.08
N MET A 197 7.47 -33.00 -35.25
CA MET A 197 8.89 -32.98 -35.56
C MET A 197 9.52 -34.38 -35.47
N HIS A 198 9.12 -35.18 -34.48
CA HIS A 198 9.60 -36.56 -34.34
C HIS A 198 9.28 -37.38 -35.61
N GLU A 199 8.02 -37.39 -36.05
CA GLU A 199 7.59 -38.09 -37.26
C GLU A 199 8.30 -37.55 -38.51
N ALA A 200 8.43 -36.22 -38.63
CA ALA A 200 9.14 -35.63 -39.77
C ALA A 200 10.61 -36.07 -39.83
N ILE A 201 11.35 -36.02 -38.71
CA ILE A 201 12.75 -36.47 -38.64
C ILE A 201 12.82 -37.95 -38.99
N TRP A 202 11.91 -38.77 -38.45
CA TRP A 202 11.84 -40.20 -38.74
C TRP A 202 11.61 -40.50 -40.23
N ASP A 203 10.68 -39.80 -40.88
CA ASP A 203 10.40 -39.97 -42.30
C ASP A 203 11.61 -39.59 -43.16
N TYR A 204 12.27 -38.47 -42.86
CA TYR A 204 13.48 -38.08 -43.58
C TYR A 204 14.64 -39.06 -43.36
N LEU A 205 14.79 -39.60 -42.15
CA LEU A 205 15.81 -40.60 -41.85
C LEU A 205 15.68 -41.85 -42.75
N HIS A 206 14.45 -42.25 -43.08
CA HIS A 206 14.19 -43.43 -43.92
C HIS A 206 14.15 -43.15 -45.42
N GLN A 207 13.88 -41.91 -45.83
CA GLN A 207 13.78 -41.52 -47.24
C GLN A 207 15.08 -40.95 -47.80
N SER A 208 15.94 -40.42 -46.93
CA SER A 208 17.20 -39.79 -47.35
C SER A 208 18.25 -40.83 -47.76
N VAL A 209 19.08 -40.42 -48.71
CA VAL A 209 20.26 -41.21 -49.13
C VAL A 209 21.38 -41.06 -48.11
N ASP A 210 21.48 -39.88 -47.50
CA ASP A 210 22.48 -39.56 -46.48
C ASP A 210 21.91 -38.58 -45.44
N TYR A 211 22.36 -38.68 -44.19
CA TYR A 211 21.88 -37.86 -43.07
C TYR A 211 22.99 -37.45 -42.07
N LEU A 212 22.87 -36.24 -41.51
CA LEU A 212 23.73 -35.71 -40.45
C LEU A 212 22.88 -35.56 -39.19
N LEU A 213 23.17 -36.39 -38.19
CA LEU A 213 22.53 -36.34 -36.88
C LEU A 213 23.33 -35.46 -35.91
N PRO A 214 22.66 -34.66 -35.08
CA PRO A 214 23.30 -33.87 -34.05
C PRO A 214 23.82 -34.75 -32.90
N GLU A 215 24.81 -34.22 -32.18
CA GLU A 215 25.22 -34.76 -30.88
C GLU A 215 24.22 -34.33 -29.80
N LYS A 216 24.04 -35.16 -28.77
CA LYS A 216 23.21 -34.76 -27.63
C LYS A 216 23.89 -33.59 -26.92
N THR A 217 23.13 -32.52 -26.71
CA THR A 217 23.60 -31.34 -25.98
C THR A 217 22.69 -31.05 -24.79
N ASP A 218 23.19 -30.26 -23.84
CA ASP A 218 22.40 -29.79 -22.69
C ASP A 218 21.32 -28.75 -23.08
N SER A 219 21.17 -28.41 -24.37
CA SER A 219 20.22 -27.40 -24.83
C SER A 219 18.77 -27.81 -24.55
N ILE A 220 18.38 -29.06 -24.81
CA ILE A 220 17.01 -29.54 -24.55
C ILE A 220 16.69 -29.52 -23.04
N PRO A 221 17.51 -30.10 -22.15
CA PRO A 221 17.30 -30.01 -20.70
C PRO A 221 17.20 -28.56 -20.20
N GLN A 222 18.00 -27.64 -20.73
CA GLN A 222 17.93 -26.23 -20.37
C GLN A 222 16.61 -25.57 -20.79
N ILE A 223 16.11 -25.87 -21.99
CA ILE A 223 14.81 -25.38 -22.47
C ILE A 223 13.68 -25.94 -21.58
N VAL A 224 13.70 -27.25 -21.29
CA VAL A 224 12.73 -27.90 -20.39
C VAL A 224 12.74 -27.25 -19.01
N SER A 225 13.91 -27.06 -18.40
CA SER A 225 14.02 -26.38 -17.09
C SER A 225 13.46 -24.96 -17.11
N LYS A 226 13.61 -24.22 -18.21
CA LYS A 226 13.01 -22.89 -18.36
C LYS A 226 11.50 -22.96 -18.51
N LEU A 227 10.97 -23.91 -19.27
CA LEU A 227 9.52 -24.13 -19.42
C LEU A 227 8.86 -24.44 -18.08
N GLU A 228 9.47 -25.31 -17.26
CA GLU A 228 8.99 -25.64 -15.92
C GLU A 228 8.96 -24.42 -15.00
N LYS A 229 10.06 -23.66 -14.94
CA LYS A 229 10.13 -22.42 -14.15
C LYS A 229 9.06 -21.41 -14.56
N ILE A 230 8.75 -21.31 -15.84
CA ILE A 230 7.69 -20.42 -16.34
C ILE A 230 6.31 -20.96 -15.98
N ALA A 231 6.10 -22.28 -16.04
CA ALA A 231 4.85 -22.92 -15.63
C ALA A 231 4.58 -22.74 -14.13
N ASP A 232 5.61 -22.79 -13.29
CA ASP A 232 5.51 -22.59 -11.84
C ASP A 232 5.06 -21.17 -11.47
N MET A 233 5.26 -20.18 -12.34
CA MET A 233 4.79 -18.80 -12.12
C MET A 233 3.26 -18.67 -12.16
N HIS A 234 2.50 -19.71 -12.54
CA HIS A 234 1.05 -19.64 -12.74
C HIS A 234 0.31 -19.00 -11.55
N SER A 235 0.61 -19.38 -10.30
CA SER A 235 -0.10 -18.83 -9.13
C SER A 235 0.22 -17.36 -8.83
N GLU A 236 1.33 -16.84 -9.35
CA GLU A 236 1.78 -15.47 -9.11
C GLU A 236 1.23 -14.48 -10.14
N LEU A 237 0.63 -14.99 -11.22
CA LEU A 237 0.13 -14.20 -12.33
C LEU A 237 -1.31 -13.74 -12.12
N SER A 238 -1.68 -12.64 -12.77
CA SER A 238 -3.07 -12.21 -12.88
C SER A 238 -3.91 -13.23 -13.65
N LEU A 239 -5.23 -13.22 -13.47
CA LEU A 239 -6.12 -14.21 -14.09
C LEU A 239 -6.00 -14.26 -15.63
N SER A 240 -5.84 -13.10 -16.29
CA SER A 240 -5.65 -13.04 -17.73
C SER A 240 -4.32 -13.66 -18.17
N GLN A 241 -3.26 -13.47 -17.39
CA GLN A 241 -1.94 -14.05 -17.66
C GLN A 241 -1.90 -15.55 -17.34
N GLN A 242 -2.64 -16.01 -16.33
CA GLN A 242 -2.86 -17.44 -16.07
C GLN A 242 -3.54 -18.14 -17.26
N GLU A 243 -4.56 -17.51 -17.82
CA GLU A 243 -5.24 -18.02 -19.01
C GLU A 243 -4.31 -18.04 -20.23
N ARG A 244 -3.53 -16.96 -20.43
CA ARG A 244 -2.50 -16.88 -21.48
C ARG A 244 -1.47 -18.01 -21.35
N LEU A 245 -0.92 -18.24 -20.16
CA LEU A 245 0.02 -19.32 -19.87
C LEU A 245 -0.61 -20.70 -20.12
N SER A 246 -1.84 -20.90 -19.67
CA SER A 246 -2.58 -22.15 -19.89
C SER A 246 -2.78 -22.47 -21.38
N ARG A 247 -3.04 -21.45 -22.21
CA ARG A 247 -3.18 -21.61 -23.67
C ARG A 247 -1.88 -22.02 -24.36
N MET A 248 -0.73 -21.63 -23.81
CA MET A 248 0.59 -22.01 -24.36
C MET A 248 0.87 -23.50 -24.17
N ARG A 249 0.34 -24.13 -23.11
CA ARG A 249 0.50 -25.57 -22.80
C ARG A 249 1.98 -25.99 -22.70
N LEU A 250 2.77 -25.23 -21.94
CA LEU A 250 4.23 -25.44 -21.81
C LEU A 250 4.61 -26.84 -21.33
N LYS A 251 3.74 -27.51 -20.58
CA LYS A 251 3.95 -28.90 -20.14
C LYS A 251 3.97 -29.88 -21.32
N GLU A 252 3.08 -29.69 -22.31
CA GLU A 252 3.07 -30.53 -23.53
C GLU A 252 4.36 -30.35 -24.33
N ILE A 253 4.85 -29.10 -24.42
CA ILE A 253 6.14 -28.80 -25.06
C ILE A 253 7.29 -29.50 -24.33
N SER A 254 7.29 -29.46 -23.00
CA SER A 254 8.34 -30.09 -22.18
C SER A 254 8.37 -31.61 -22.38
N VAL A 255 7.20 -32.26 -22.39
CA VAL A 255 7.08 -33.70 -22.65
C VAL A 255 7.60 -34.06 -24.04
N ALA A 256 7.16 -33.34 -25.08
CA ALA A 256 7.59 -33.63 -26.45
C ALA A 256 9.10 -33.38 -26.68
N LEU A 257 9.69 -32.42 -25.95
CA LEU A 257 11.14 -32.20 -25.96
C LEU A 257 11.90 -33.36 -25.29
N ILE A 258 11.39 -33.87 -24.16
CA ILE A 258 11.97 -35.02 -23.47
C ILE A 258 11.88 -36.27 -24.35
N GLU A 259 10.71 -36.55 -24.93
CA GLU A 259 10.51 -37.67 -25.86
C GLU A 259 11.49 -37.63 -27.04
N LEU A 260 11.69 -36.45 -27.64
CA LEU A 260 12.69 -36.25 -28.70
C LEU A 260 14.13 -36.51 -28.22
N GLN A 261 14.47 -36.07 -27.01
CA GLN A 261 15.79 -36.29 -26.43
C GLN A 261 16.06 -37.76 -26.09
N GLU A 262 15.02 -38.49 -25.69
CA GLU A 262 15.09 -39.89 -25.29
C GLU A 262 15.08 -40.86 -26.48
N ALA A 263 14.75 -40.42 -27.70
CA ALA A 263 14.76 -41.24 -28.92
C ALA A 263 16.19 -41.42 -29.49
N PRO A 264 16.93 -42.50 -29.16
CA PRO A 264 18.36 -42.62 -29.49
C PRO A 264 18.66 -42.55 -30.99
N GLU A 265 17.78 -43.09 -31.83
CA GLU A 265 17.87 -43.11 -33.30
C GLU A 265 18.03 -41.73 -33.94
N LEU A 266 17.62 -40.67 -33.25
CA LEU A 266 17.66 -39.30 -33.78
C LEU A 266 18.99 -38.60 -33.48
N TRP A 267 19.92 -39.29 -32.82
CA TRP A 267 21.19 -38.73 -32.34
C TRP A 267 22.37 -39.54 -32.88
N LYS A 268 23.50 -38.86 -33.07
CA LYS A 268 24.75 -39.45 -33.60
C LYS A 268 25.25 -40.68 -32.82
N GLU A 269 24.96 -40.75 -31.51
CA GLU A 269 25.36 -41.86 -30.63
C GLU A 269 24.78 -43.22 -31.07
N ALA A 270 23.64 -43.25 -31.74
CA ALA A 270 23.01 -44.50 -32.19
C ALA A 270 23.50 -44.98 -33.57
N ALA A 271 24.24 -44.15 -34.30
CA ALA A 271 24.76 -44.46 -35.63
C ALA A 271 26.15 -45.15 -35.60
N GLN A 272 26.70 -45.40 -34.40
CA GLN A 272 27.95 -46.15 -34.18
C GLN A 272 27.66 -47.59 -33.76
#